data_AF-A0A061NYH3-F1
#
_entry.id   AF-A0A061NYH3-F1
#
_cell.length_a   1.000
_cell.length_b   1.000
_cell.length_c   1.000
_cell.angle_alpha   90.00
_cell.angle_beta   90.00
_cell.angle_gamma   90.00
#
_symmetry.space_group_name_H-M   'P 1'
#
loop_
_entity.id
_entity.type
_entity.pdbx_description
1 polymer ?
#
loop_
_entity_poly.entity_id
_entity_poly.type
_entity_poly.pdbx_seq_one_letter_code
_entity_poly.pdbx_strand_id
1 'polypeptide(L)'
;MVSLLLEGGGSRGVYTSGVLRYFMENNVQFPYVIGVSAGACSGSSYISNQIDRNHTVNVTYASHPEYLSLRNYVKNRQLFGMDFLFDRLPNELVPFNFGAYEDSSQEFVIVTTDVSTGEAVYYRKSHFPKDVLTLLRASSSLHSLHPLSHFKIAY
;
A
#
# COMPACT_ATOMS: atom_id res chain seq x y z
N MET A 1 20.40 12.46 -7.87
CA MET A 1 18.99 12.50 -7.44
C MET A 1 18.87 11.54 -6.26
N VAL A 2 18.18 11.93 -5.19
CA VAL A 2 18.00 11.08 -3.99
C VAL A 2 16.67 10.33 -4.13
N SER A 3 16.68 9.04 -3.83
CA SER A 3 15.50 8.16 -3.93
C SER A 3 15.19 7.53 -2.58
N LEU A 4 13.91 7.27 -2.34
CA LEU A 4 13.43 6.59 -1.14
C LEU A 4 12.94 5.19 -1.49
N LEU A 5 13.53 4.17 -0.85
CA LEU A 5 13.14 2.77 -1.01
C LEU A 5 12.40 2.31 0.25
N LEU A 6 11.22 1.74 0.07
CA LEU A 6 10.32 1.32 1.14
C LEU A 6 10.08 -0.19 1.08
N GLU A 7 10.75 -0.92 1.96
CA GLU A 7 10.63 -2.36 2.05
C GLU A 7 9.27 -2.82 2.59
N GLY A 8 8.92 -4.06 2.25
CA GLY A 8 7.79 -4.76 2.85
C GLY A 8 8.12 -5.28 4.25
N GLY A 9 7.12 -5.79 4.96
CA GLY A 9 7.37 -6.32 6.31
C GLY A 9 6.12 -6.63 7.15
N GLY A 10 4.93 -6.64 6.54
CA GLY A 10 3.68 -6.79 7.26
C GLY A 10 3.51 -5.73 8.35
N SER A 11 3.14 -6.14 9.56
CA SER A 11 2.96 -5.24 10.71
C SER A 11 4.23 -4.50 11.15
N ARG A 12 5.43 -4.98 10.78
CA ARG A 12 6.69 -4.24 11.04
C ARG A 12 6.80 -2.95 10.23
N GLY A 13 5.97 -2.78 9.20
CA GLY A 13 5.88 -1.54 8.41
C GLY A 13 5.43 -0.31 9.22
N VAL A 14 4.97 -0.48 10.46
CA VAL A 14 4.64 0.64 11.36
C VAL A 14 5.87 1.52 11.66
N TYR A 15 7.07 0.96 11.67
CA TYR A 15 8.30 1.75 11.83
C TYR A 15 8.51 2.69 10.64
N THR A 16 8.40 2.16 9.42
CA THR A 16 8.45 2.94 8.18
C THR A 16 7.38 4.03 8.16
N SER A 17 6.17 3.73 8.64
CA SER A 17 5.10 4.73 8.80
C SER A 17 5.50 5.91 9.69
N GLY A 18 6.19 5.65 10.81
CA GLY A 18 6.70 6.69 11.70
C GLY A 18 7.79 7.55 11.06
N VAL A 19 8.72 6.93 10.32
CA VAL A 19 9.77 7.68 9.58
C VAL A 19 9.15 8.56 8.50
N LEU A 20 8.20 8.04 7.72
CA LEU A 20 7.50 8.81 6.69
C LEU A 20 6.68 9.96 7.28
N ARG A 21 6.07 9.75 8.46
CA ARG A 21 5.41 10.82 9.21
C ARG A 21 6.40 11.94 9.53
N TYR A 22 7.55 11.60 10.11
CA TYR A 22 8.60 12.56 10.42
C TYR A 22 9.07 13.33 9.17
N PHE A 23 9.21 12.64 8.03
CA PHE A 23 9.53 13.31 6.77
C PHE A 23 8.47 14.32 6.35
N MET A 24 7.19 13.98 6.41
CA MET A 24 6.11 14.93 6.05
C MET A 24 6.04 16.11 7.02
N GLU A 25 6.19 15.87 8.34
CA GLU A 25 6.21 16.93 9.36
C GLU A 25 7.36 17.94 9.14
N ASN A 26 8.47 17.48 8.57
CA ASN A 26 9.65 18.30 8.28
C ASN A 26 9.75 18.72 6.79
N ASN A 27 8.70 18.54 6.00
CA ASN A 27 8.66 18.84 4.56
C ASN A 27 9.80 18.18 3.75
N VAL A 28 10.28 17.01 4.18
CA VAL A 28 11.27 16.22 3.46
C VAL A 28 10.57 15.44 2.36
N GLN A 29 10.84 15.82 1.12
CA GLN A 29 10.25 15.24 -0.08
C GLN A 29 11.30 14.56 -0.95
N PHE A 30 11.02 13.32 -1.36
CA PHE A 30 11.87 12.57 -2.30
C PHE A 30 11.21 12.56 -3.69
N PRO A 31 11.93 12.93 -4.76
CA PRO A 31 11.37 12.98 -6.11
C PRO A 31 11.01 11.60 -6.67
N TYR A 32 11.65 10.54 -6.17
CA TYR A 32 11.42 9.17 -6.58
C TYR A 32 11.27 8.28 -5.35
N VAL A 33 10.12 7.60 -5.25
CA VAL A 33 9.79 6.68 -4.16
C VAL A 33 9.42 5.33 -4.77
N ILE A 34 9.95 4.25 -4.22
CA ILE A 34 9.59 2.89 -4.64
C ILE A 34 9.23 2.07 -3.40
N GLY A 35 8.15 1.30 -3.48
CA GLY A 35 7.66 0.52 -2.35
C GLY A 35 7.14 -0.84 -2.74
N VAL A 36 7.20 -1.78 -1.79
CA VAL A 36 6.61 -3.12 -1.89
C VAL A 36 5.77 -3.42 -0.66
N SER A 37 4.60 -4.05 -0.84
CA SER A 37 3.71 -4.48 0.23
C SER A 37 3.41 -3.35 1.24
N ALA A 38 3.67 -3.56 2.53
CA ALA A 38 3.49 -2.54 3.58
C ALA A 38 4.28 -1.24 3.32
N GLY A 39 5.43 -1.32 2.66
CA GLY A 39 6.21 -0.16 2.23
C GLY A 39 5.49 0.63 1.14
N ALA A 40 4.86 -0.04 0.18
CA ALA A 40 4.02 0.61 -0.83
C ALA A 40 2.77 1.26 -0.19
N CYS A 41 2.10 0.59 0.74
CA CYS A 41 0.94 1.14 1.43
C CYS A 41 1.29 2.38 2.27
N SER A 42 2.44 2.35 2.96
CA SER A 42 2.90 3.50 3.73
C SER A 42 3.35 4.64 2.79
N GLY A 43 4.00 4.27 1.68
CA GLY A 43 4.43 5.17 0.62
C GLY A 43 3.28 5.91 -0.05
N SER A 44 2.15 5.24 -0.34
CA SER A 44 1.02 5.91 -0.99
C SER A 44 0.45 7.06 -0.16
N SER A 45 0.32 6.87 1.16
CA SER A 45 -0.10 7.96 2.07
C SER A 45 0.95 9.07 2.19
N TYR A 46 2.23 8.75 2.02
CA TYR A 46 3.31 9.75 1.96
C TYR A 46 3.23 10.60 0.69
N ILE A 47 3.03 9.95 -0.47
CA ILE A 47 2.87 10.62 -1.78
C ILE A 47 1.64 11.53 -1.80
N SER A 48 0.55 11.14 -1.15
CA SER A 48 -0.66 11.99 -0.99
C SER A 48 -0.57 12.98 0.17
N ASN A 49 0.58 13.09 0.83
CA ASN A 49 0.85 13.96 1.99
C ASN A 49 -0.17 13.81 3.15
N GLN A 50 -0.65 12.60 3.39
CA GLN A 50 -1.61 12.28 4.45
C GLN A 50 -0.91 11.84 5.74
N ILE A 51 -0.40 12.83 6.49
CA ILE A 51 0.48 12.66 7.67
C ILE A 51 -0.03 11.63 8.69
N ASP A 52 -1.30 11.70 9.06
CA ASP A 52 -1.89 10.84 10.10
C ASP A 52 -2.43 9.52 9.57
N ARG A 53 -2.55 9.36 8.24
CA ARG A 53 -3.27 8.22 7.66
C ARG A 53 -2.59 6.91 8.00
N ASN A 54 -1.27 6.82 7.83
CA ASN A 54 -0.53 5.59 8.12
C ASN A 54 -0.65 5.18 9.59
N HIS A 55 -0.63 6.13 10.52
CA HIS A 55 -0.85 5.85 11.94
C HIS A 55 -2.26 5.29 12.17
N THR A 56 -3.28 5.96 11.64
CA THR A 56 -4.68 5.52 11.79
C THR A 56 -4.88 4.11 11.22
N VAL A 57 -4.39 3.83 10.00
CA VAL A 57 -4.51 2.51 9.38
C VAL A 57 -3.74 1.44 10.15
N ASN A 58 -2.47 1.68 10.48
CA ASN A 58 -1.57 0.64 11.00
C ASN A 58 -1.58 0.48 12.52
N VAL A 59 -2.14 1.44 13.27
CA VAL A 59 -2.21 1.41 14.73
C VAL A 59 -3.66 1.37 15.19
N THR A 60 -4.47 2.36 14.82
CA THR A 60 -5.87 2.44 15.28
C THR A 60 -6.72 1.28 14.76
N TYR A 61 -6.60 0.96 13.46
CA TYR A 61 -7.36 -0.13 12.85
C TYR A 61 -6.70 -1.51 12.99
N ALA A 62 -5.49 -1.60 13.56
CA ALA A 62 -4.78 -2.88 13.69
C ALA A 62 -5.53 -3.93 14.50
N SER A 63 -6.29 -3.50 15.52
CA SER A 63 -7.13 -4.36 16.36
C SER A 63 -8.54 -4.56 15.80
N HIS A 64 -8.87 -3.97 14.65
CA HIS A 64 -10.20 -4.11 14.06
C HIS A 64 -10.42 -5.56 13.60
N PRO A 65 -11.57 -6.20 13.90
CA PRO A 65 -11.81 -7.62 13.58
C PRO A 65 -11.69 -7.98 12.10
N GLU A 66 -11.88 -7.01 11.20
CA GLU A 66 -11.74 -7.18 9.76
C GLU A 66 -10.32 -6.89 9.24
N TYR A 67 -9.44 -6.30 10.06
CA TYR A 67 -8.06 -5.97 9.69
C TYR A 67 -7.17 -7.22 9.67
N LEU A 68 -7.14 -7.94 10.80
CA LEU A 68 -6.45 -9.22 10.99
C LEU A 68 -7.46 -10.26 11.45
N SER A 69 -8.01 -11.02 10.51
CA SER A 69 -9.07 -11.97 10.81
C SER A 69 -8.54 -13.41 10.74
N LEU A 70 -8.20 -13.95 11.92
CA LEU A 70 -7.96 -15.40 12.09
C LEU A 70 -9.16 -16.24 11.63
N ARG A 71 -10.38 -15.69 11.70
CA ARG A 71 -11.61 -16.31 11.20
C ARG A 71 -11.64 -16.39 9.65
N ASN A 72 -11.10 -15.38 8.96
CA ASN A 72 -10.91 -15.41 7.49
C ASN A 72 -9.78 -16.35 7.07
N TYR A 73 -8.75 -16.55 7.92
CA TYR A 73 -7.71 -17.53 7.66
C TYR A 73 -8.27 -18.96 7.64
N VAL A 74 -9.16 -19.31 8.57
CA VAL A 74 -9.78 -20.66 8.61
C VAL A 74 -10.78 -20.87 7.46
N LYS A 75 -11.52 -19.84 7.04
CA LYS A 75 -12.58 -19.95 6.02
C LYS A 75 -12.09 -19.76 4.58
N ASN A 76 -11.20 -18.80 4.36
CA ASN A 76 -10.78 -18.33 3.02
C ASN A 76 -9.26 -18.42 2.80
N ARG A 77 -8.50 -18.94 3.79
CA ARG A 77 -7.03 -18.89 3.87
C ARG A 77 -6.41 -17.49 3.95
N GLN A 78 -7.21 -16.42 4.03
CA GLN A 78 -6.73 -15.03 4.03
C GLN A 78 -6.50 -14.52 5.47
N LEU A 79 -5.25 -14.17 5.82
CA LEU A 79 -4.93 -13.56 7.14
C LEU A 79 -5.36 -12.09 7.25
N PHE A 80 -5.28 -11.35 6.15
CA PHE A 80 -5.68 -9.94 6.07
C PHE A 80 -7.01 -9.81 5.34
N GLY A 81 -7.89 -8.95 5.85
CA GLY A 81 -9.12 -8.58 5.14
C GLY A 81 -8.80 -7.67 3.96
N MET A 82 -8.48 -8.24 2.80
CA MET A 82 -8.06 -7.47 1.62
C MET A 82 -9.17 -6.53 1.12
N ASP A 83 -10.43 -6.96 1.17
CA ASP A 83 -11.56 -6.09 0.84
C ASP A 83 -11.73 -4.99 1.89
N PHE A 84 -11.48 -5.29 3.16
CA PHE A 84 -11.48 -4.26 4.20
C PHE A 84 -10.36 -3.22 3.96
N LEU A 85 -9.13 -3.66 3.73
CA LEU A 85 -7.96 -2.79 3.62
C LEU A 85 -7.90 -1.98 2.31
N PHE A 86 -8.39 -2.53 1.20
CA PHE A 86 -8.23 -1.93 -0.13
C PHE A 86 -9.55 -1.50 -0.78
N ASP A 87 -10.69 -1.71 -0.14
CA ASP A 87 -11.97 -1.18 -0.59
C ASP A 87 -12.61 -0.34 0.52
N ARG A 88 -13.12 -0.98 1.58
CA ARG A 88 -13.90 -0.29 2.61
C ARG A 88 -13.12 0.79 3.36
N LEU A 89 -11.89 0.49 3.79
CA LEU A 89 -11.07 1.41 4.57
C LEU A 89 -10.69 2.67 3.78
N PRO A 90 -10.11 2.59 2.56
CA PRO A 90 -9.75 3.78 1.79
C PRO A 90 -10.95 4.51 1.17
N ASN A 91 -12.13 3.88 1.03
CA ASN A 91 -13.30 4.52 0.43
C ASN A 91 -14.30 5.07 1.47
N GLU A 92 -14.33 4.54 2.70
CA GLU A 92 -15.34 4.91 3.71
C GLU A 92 -14.73 5.37 5.05
N LEU A 93 -13.82 4.59 5.63
CA LEU A 93 -13.42 4.75 7.05
C LEU A 93 -12.22 5.68 7.26
N VAL A 94 -11.21 5.56 6.39
CA VAL A 94 -10.00 6.38 6.38
C VAL A 94 -9.73 6.80 4.93
N PRO A 95 -10.52 7.77 4.41
CA PRO A 95 -10.52 8.10 3.00
C PRO A 95 -9.13 8.37 2.44
N PHE A 96 -8.78 7.69 1.35
CA PHE A 96 -7.56 7.96 0.61
C PHE A 96 -7.74 9.20 -0.26
N ASN A 97 -6.78 10.12 -0.24
CA ASN A 97 -6.83 11.33 -1.04
C ASN A 97 -6.25 11.06 -2.44
N PHE A 98 -7.10 10.55 -3.33
CA PHE A 98 -6.74 10.26 -4.72
C PHE A 98 -6.27 11.51 -5.47
N GLY A 99 -6.94 12.66 -5.28
CA GLY A 99 -6.55 13.91 -5.91
C GLY A 99 -5.12 14.32 -5.54
N ALA A 100 -4.79 14.35 -4.25
CA ALA A 100 -3.43 14.67 -3.80
C ALA A 100 -2.38 13.65 -4.27
N TYR A 101 -2.75 12.36 -4.33
CA TYR A 101 -1.87 11.33 -4.89
C TYR A 101 -1.58 11.58 -6.38
N GLU A 102 -2.62 11.83 -7.16
CA GLU A 102 -2.52 12.09 -8.61
C GLU A 102 -1.72 13.38 -8.88
N ASP A 103 -2.03 14.46 -8.17
CA ASP A 103 -1.42 15.79 -8.31
C ASP A 103 0.03 15.88 -7.80
N SER A 104 0.49 14.94 -6.98
CA SER A 104 1.87 14.94 -6.46
C SER A 104 2.89 14.89 -7.60
N SER A 105 3.92 15.74 -7.55
CA SER A 105 5.00 15.76 -8.54
C SER A 105 6.01 14.60 -8.37
N GLN A 106 5.89 13.82 -7.30
CA GLN A 106 6.77 12.71 -7.01
C GLN A 106 6.45 11.51 -7.91
N GLU A 107 7.48 10.85 -8.44
CA GLU A 107 7.30 9.55 -9.08
C GLU A 107 7.21 8.47 -8.01
N PHE A 108 6.17 7.63 -8.09
CA PHE A 108 5.96 6.53 -7.17
C PHE A 108 5.87 5.21 -7.92
N VAL A 109 6.65 4.23 -7.49
CA VAL A 109 6.69 2.90 -8.08
C VAL A 109 6.21 1.85 -7.08
N ILE A 110 5.17 1.13 -7.47
CA ILE A 110 4.65 0.00 -6.72
C ILE A 110 5.19 -1.28 -7.36
N VAL A 111 5.87 -2.10 -6.57
CA VAL A 111 6.41 -3.37 -7.02
C VAL A 111 5.45 -4.50 -6.71
N THR A 112 5.13 -5.33 -7.69
CA THR A 112 4.35 -6.56 -7.53
C THR A 112 5.16 -7.76 -8.04
N THR A 113 4.63 -8.97 -7.88
CA THR A 113 5.22 -10.19 -8.42
C THR A 113 4.30 -10.80 -9.47
N ASP A 114 4.84 -11.11 -10.65
CA ASP A 114 4.11 -11.87 -11.66
C ASP A 114 3.98 -13.33 -11.21
N VAL A 115 2.76 -13.84 -11.23
CA VAL A 115 2.43 -15.18 -10.73
C VAL A 115 2.90 -16.30 -11.66
N SER A 116 3.02 -16.02 -12.95
CA SER A 116 3.40 -16.99 -13.98
C SER A 116 4.91 -17.11 -14.11
N THR A 117 5.64 -16.02 -13.94
CA THR A 117 7.11 -16.00 -14.08
C THR A 117 7.84 -15.95 -12.74
N GLY A 118 7.20 -15.48 -11.67
CA GLY A 118 7.83 -15.21 -10.38
C GLY A 118 8.65 -13.92 -10.34
N GLU A 119 8.69 -13.16 -11.44
CA GLU A 119 9.52 -11.96 -11.60
C GLU A 119 8.86 -10.72 -10.99
N ALA A 120 9.69 -9.73 -10.64
CA ALA A 120 9.20 -8.43 -10.17
C ALA A 120 8.64 -7.60 -11.32
N VAL A 121 7.46 -7.00 -11.09
CA VAL A 121 6.81 -6.06 -12.02
C VAL A 121 6.70 -4.69 -11.36
N TYR A 122 7.04 -3.64 -12.10
CA TYR A 122 7.18 -2.28 -11.59
C TYR A 122 6.10 -1.37 -12.21
N TYR A 123 5.14 -0.94 -11.41
CA TYR A 123 4.07 -0.04 -11.83
C TYR A 123 4.36 1.39 -11.39
N ARG A 124 4.46 2.28 -12.37
CA ARG A 124 4.77 3.71 -12.20
C ARG A 124 3.49 4.53 -12.09
N LYS A 125 3.43 5.45 -11.12
CA LYS A 125 2.29 6.35 -10.93
C LYS A 125 2.00 7.16 -12.21
N SER A 126 3.05 7.60 -12.92
CA SER A 126 2.91 8.35 -14.16
C SER A 126 2.15 7.60 -15.27
N HIS A 127 2.12 6.27 -15.24
CA HIS A 127 1.36 5.45 -16.19
C HIS A 127 0.01 4.97 -15.61
N PHE A 128 -0.05 4.73 -14.30
CA PHE A 128 -1.22 4.16 -13.61
C PHE A 128 -1.66 5.01 -12.41
N PRO A 129 -2.04 6.28 -12.61
CA PRO A 129 -2.36 7.19 -11.50
C PRO A 129 -3.63 6.79 -10.75
N LYS A 130 -4.57 6.12 -11.42
CA LYS A 130 -5.90 5.78 -10.88
C LYS A 130 -5.98 4.37 -10.27
N ASP A 131 -5.01 3.51 -10.55
CA ASP A 131 -5.02 2.10 -10.15
C ASP A 131 -4.34 1.84 -8.80
N VAL A 132 -4.03 2.89 -8.03
CA VAL A 132 -3.23 2.81 -6.81
C VAL A 132 -3.73 1.74 -5.83
N LEU A 133 -5.03 1.68 -5.53
CA LEU A 133 -5.54 0.68 -4.58
C LEU A 133 -5.42 -0.75 -5.11
N THR A 134 -5.70 -0.96 -6.40
CA THR A 134 -5.54 -2.26 -7.07
C THR A 134 -4.09 -2.71 -7.02
N LEU A 135 -3.15 -1.81 -7.31
CA LEU A 135 -1.72 -2.07 -7.30
C LEU A 135 -1.19 -2.34 -5.88
N LEU A 136 -1.64 -1.61 -4.87
CA LEU A 136 -1.29 -1.86 -3.47
C LEU A 136 -1.83 -3.21 -2.99
N ARG A 137 -3.05 -3.57 -3.40
CA ARG A 137 -3.64 -4.89 -3.13
C ARG A 137 -2.81 -6.01 -3.77
N ALA A 138 -2.43 -5.85 -5.04
CA ALA A 138 -1.58 -6.81 -5.75
C ALA A 138 -0.20 -6.94 -5.07
N SER A 139 0.43 -5.83 -4.72
CA SER A 139 1.74 -5.77 -4.03
C SER A 139 1.71 -6.40 -2.63
N SER A 140 0.55 -6.40 -1.97
CA SER A 140 0.36 -6.95 -0.62
C SER A 140 -0.15 -8.40 -0.62
N SER A 141 -0.43 -8.99 -1.78
CA SER A 141 -0.97 -10.35 -1.88
C SER A 141 0.16 -11.38 -1.85
N LEU A 142 0.28 -12.12 -0.74
CA LEU A 142 1.27 -13.20 -0.64
C LEU A 142 0.77 -14.49 -1.28
N HIS A 143 1.53 -15.00 -2.25
CA HIS A 143 1.20 -16.18 -3.05
C HIS A 143 0.94 -17.46 -2.23
N SER A 144 1.57 -17.59 -1.05
CA SER A 144 1.44 -18.77 -0.19
C SER A 144 0.22 -18.75 0.73
N LEU A 145 -0.48 -17.61 0.84
CA LEU A 145 -1.54 -17.37 1.83
C LEU A 145 -2.84 -16.83 1.22
N HIS A 146 -2.94 -16.69 -0.10
CA HIS A 146 -4.13 -16.11 -0.74
C HIS A 146 -4.53 -16.88 -2.00
N PRO A 147 -5.84 -17.05 -2.29
CA PRO A 147 -6.27 -17.48 -3.61
C PRO A 147 -5.80 -16.46 -4.67
N LEU A 148 -5.26 -16.97 -5.77
CA LEU A 148 -4.73 -16.20 -6.90
C LEU A 148 -5.75 -15.13 -7.33
N SER A 149 -5.35 -13.87 -7.28
CA SER A 149 -6.14 -12.77 -7.83
C SER A 149 -5.55 -12.38 -9.18
N HIS A 150 -6.31 -12.62 -10.25
CA HIS A 150 -5.98 -12.12 -11.57
C HIS A 150 -6.36 -10.64 -11.65
N PHE A 151 -5.40 -9.76 -11.36
CA PHE A 151 -5.56 -8.33 -11.61
C PHE A 151 -5.29 -8.07 -13.09
N LYS A 152 -6.36 -7.84 -13.88
CA LYS A 152 -6.22 -7.26 -15.22
C LYS A 152 -6.17 -5.75 -15.06
N ILE A 153 -4.97 -5.19 -15.11
CA ILE A 153 -4.79 -3.75 -15.29
C ILE A 153 -5.06 -3.49 -16.77
N ALA A 154 -6.11 -2.75 -17.08
CA ALA A 154 -6.43 -2.37 -18.45
C ALA A 154 -5.39 -1.34 -18.91
N TYR A 155 -4.74 -1.62 -20.04
CA TYR A 155 -3.81 -0.71 -20.72
C TYR A 155 -4.57 0.37 -21.49
#